data_AF-A0A494ZGL0-F1
#
_entry.id   AF-A0A494ZGL0-F1
#
_cell.length_a   1.000
_cell.length_b   1.000
_cell.length_c   1.000
_cell.angle_alpha   90.00
_cell.angle_beta   90.00
_cell.angle_gamma   90.00
#
_symmetry.space_group_name_H-M   'P 1'
#
loop_
_entity.id
_entity.type
_entity.pdbx_description
1 polymer ?
#
loop_
_entity_poly.entity_id
_entity_poly.type
_entity_poly.pdbx_seq_one_letter_code
_entity_poly.pdbx_strand_id
1 'polypeptide(L)'
;MAFVSVPKDLTKVKNKIILNLTKRQLICLGIAGAVGLPFYFLTRGMIGSSNAATGMCLLMLPAFLFAMYEKDGLPLEIVLKNMITVKFIRPPVRKYEVENLYEKKKFVTKAKGGTAHGKKKKR
;
A
#
# COMPACT_ATOMS: atom_id res chain seq x y z
N MET A 1 -27.57 -14.86 34.88
CA MET A 1 -27.19 -14.82 33.45
C MET A 1 -25.79 -15.39 33.33
N ALA A 2 -25.60 -16.48 32.58
CA ALA A 2 -24.28 -17.11 32.42
C ALA A 2 -23.41 -16.23 31.51
N PHE A 3 -22.43 -15.55 32.11
CA PHE A 3 -21.53 -14.66 31.38
C PHE A 3 -20.41 -15.51 30.77
N VAL A 4 -20.57 -15.88 29.50
CA VAL A 4 -19.48 -16.49 28.74
C VAL A 4 -18.49 -15.38 28.42
N SER A 5 -17.22 -15.55 28.78
CA SER A 5 -16.13 -14.64 28.47
C SER A 5 -15.77 -14.71 26.98
N VAL A 6 -16.72 -14.35 26.13
CA VAL A 6 -16.46 -14.14 24.71
C VAL A 6 -15.55 -12.91 24.61
N PRO A 7 -14.35 -13.04 24.02
CA PRO A 7 -13.50 -11.88 23.79
C PRO A 7 -14.27 -10.88 22.93
N LYS A 8 -14.38 -9.64 23.42
CA LYS A 8 -15.18 -8.57 22.80
C LYS A 8 -14.74 -8.23 21.38
N ASP A 9 -13.52 -8.60 20.99
CA ASP A 9 -12.94 -8.38 19.68
C ASP A 9 -12.51 -9.71 19.04
N LEU A 10 -13.42 -10.34 18.27
CA LEU A 10 -13.12 -11.54 17.45
C LEU A 10 -12.00 -11.29 16.42
N THR A 11 -11.78 -10.03 16.03
CA THR A 11 -10.73 -9.60 15.10
C THR A 11 -9.32 -9.69 15.67
N LYS A 12 -9.16 -9.81 17.00
CA LYS A 12 -7.85 -9.99 17.65
C LYS A 12 -7.41 -11.45 17.70
N VAL A 13 -8.30 -12.40 17.38
CA VAL A 13 -7.96 -13.81 17.31
C VAL A 13 -7.20 -14.08 16.02
N LYS A 14 -5.87 -14.10 16.11
CA LYS A 14 -4.99 -14.40 14.98
C LYS A 14 -5.11 -15.89 14.63
N ASN A 15 -5.55 -16.21 13.41
CA ASN A 15 -5.48 -17.58 12.89
C ASN A 15 -4.01 -17.99 12.70
N LYS A 16 -3.55 -18.90 13.56
CA LYS A 16 -2.23 -19.53 13.49
C LYS A 16 -2.40 -20.88 12.78
N ILE A 17 -1.66 -21.09 11.70
CA ILE A 17 -1.99 -22.17 10.74
C ILE A 17 -1.05 -23.35 10.91
N ILE A 18 0.25 -23.09 10.80
CA ILE A 18 1.29 -24.12 10.95
C ILE A 18 2.32 -23.56 11.94
N LEU A 19 2.70 -24.35 12.93
CA LEU A 19 3.74 -24.02 13.93
C LEU A 19 3.50 -22.74 14.75
N ASN A 20 2.25 -22.40 15.09
CA ASN A 20 1.95 -21.20 15.89
C ASN A 20 2.32 -19.87 15.18
N LEU A 21 2.58 -19.91 13.86
CA LEU A 21 2.96 -18.76 13.03
C LEU A 21 1.78 -18.24 12.20
N THR A 22 1.80 -16.94 11.91
CA THR A 22 0.80 -16.28 11.06
C THR A 22 1.10 -16.52 9.57
N LYS A 23 0.08 -16.44 8.71
CA LYS A 23 0.23 -16.57 7.23
C LYS A 23 1.39 -15.73 6.68
N ARG A 24 1.57 -14.52 7.22
CA ARG A 24 2.57 -13.54 6.78
C ARG A 24 3.99 -13.95 7.15
N GLN A 25 4.17 -14.51 8.35
CA GLN A 25 5.46 -15.03 8.79
C GLN A 25 5.91 -16.19 7.90
N LEU A 26 4.98 -17.06 7.48
CA LEU A 26 5.29 -18.15 6.55
C LEU A 26 5.70 -17.65 5.16
N ILE A 27 4.95 -16.71 4.58
CA ILE A 27 5.29 -16.15 3.26
C ILE A 27 6.66 -15.46 3.31
N CYS A 28 6.91 -14.68 4.35
CA CYS A 28 8.18 -13.98 4.46
C CYS A 28 9.36 -14.91 4.80
N LEU A 29 9.16 -15.95 5.61
CA LEU A 29 10.17 -16.99 5.83
C LEU A 29 10.48 -17.74 4.53
N GLY A 30 9.46 -18.01 3.72
CA GLY A 30 9.61 -18.61 2.39
C GLY A 30 10.48 -17.75 1.46
N ILE A 31 10.19 -16.45 1.37
CA ILE A 31 10.95 -15.50 0.54
C ILE A 31 12.38 -15.32 1.09
N ALA A 32 12.52 -15.16 2.40
CA ALA A 32 13.82 -15.03 3.05
C ALA A 32 14.70 -16.26 2.78
N GLY A 33 14.15 -17.48 2.93
CA GLY A 33 14.84 -18.70 2.57
C GLY A 33 15.22 -18.75 1.09
N ALA A 34 14.26 -18.46 0.20
CA ALA A 34 14.47 -18.48 -1.24
C ALA A 34 15.54 -17.50 -1.74
N VAL A 35 15.75 -16.36 -1.06
CA VAL A 35 16.76 -15.37 -1.43
C VAL A 35 18.08 -15.60 -0.68
N GLY A 36 18.02 -15.89 0.62
CA GLY A 36 19.22 -16.00 1.45
C GLY A 36 20.03 -17.27 1.19
N LEU A 37 19.38 -18.41 0.93
CA LEU A 37 20.08 -19.67 0.61
C LEU A 37 20.92 -19.56 -0.67
N PRO A 38 20.39 -19.13 -1.83
CA PRO A 38 21.21 -18.97 -3.03
C PRO A 38 22.25 -17.86 -2.87
N PHE A 39 21.94 -16.77 -2.16
CA PHE A 39 22.91 -15.73 -1.87
C PHE A 39 24.09 -16.24 -1.04
N TYR A 40 23.84 -17.11 -0.05
CA TYR A 40 24.90 -17.74 0.73
C TYR A 40 25.78 -18.66 -0.11
N PHE A 41 25.19 -19.52 -0.96
CA PHE A 41 25.98 -20.41 -1.83
C PHE A 41 26.86 -19.65 -2.81
N LEU A 42 26.39 -18.51 -3.34
CA LEU A 42 27.15 -17.66 -4.25
C LEU A 42 28.27 -16.89 -3.52
N THR A 43 27.99 -16.31 -2.35
CA THR A 43 28.95 -15.48 -1.62
C THR A 43 29.99 -16.27 -0.82
N ARG A 44 29.68 -17.53 -0.47
CA ARG A 44 30.58 -18.47 0.23
C ARG A 44 31.90 -18.68 -0.52
N GLY A 45 31.88 -18.67 -1.85
CA GLY A 45 33.06 -18.88 -2.68
C GLY A 45 34.03 -17.70 -2.73
N MET A 46 33.56 -16.47 -2.47
CA MET A 46 34.36 -15.25 -2.66
C MET A 46 34.83 -14.62 -1.34
N ILE A 47 33.99 -14.65 -0.31
CA ILE A 47 34.11 -13.76 0.86
C ILE A 47 34.35 -14.57 2.17
N GLY A 48 34.33 -15.90 2.09
CA GLY A 48 34.51 -16.80 3.24
C GLY A 48 33.20 -17.06 3.99
N SER A 49 33.12 -18.19 4.70
CA SER A 49 31.89 -18.69 5.32
C SER A 49 31.30 -17.76 6.38
N SER A 50 32.15 -17.07 7.16
CA SER A 50 31.72 -16.17 8.24
C SER A 50 31.05 -14.90 7.68
N ASN A 51 31.71 -14.20 6.76
CA ASN A 51 31.18 -12.97 6.16
C ASN A 51 29.98 -13.24 5.25
N ALA A 52 29.95 -14.39 4.56
CA ALA A 52 28.79 -14.82 3.77
C ALA A 52 27.54 -15.07 4.65
N ALA A 53 27.73 -15.66 5.84
CA ALA A 53 26.64 -15.86 6.79
C ALA A 53 26.11 -14.54 7.34
N THR A 54 27.00 -13.59 7.67
CA THR A 54 26.60 -12.24 8.10
C THR A 54 25.86 -11.50 6.98
N GLY A 55 26.30 -11.62 5.73
CA GLY A 55 25.61 -11.04 4.57
C GLY A 55 24.22 -11.63 4.35
N MET A 56 24.06 -12.95 4.52
CA MET A 56 22.77 -13.62 4.46
C MET A 56 21.82 -13.11 5.55
N CYS A 57 22.28 -12.99 6.81
CA CYS A 57 21.49 -12.44 7.90
C CYS A 57 21.09 -10.99 7.65
N LEU A 58 22.02 -10.15 7.19
CA LEU A 58 21.74 -8.74 6.86
C LEU A 58 20.70 -8.59 5.75
N LEU A 59 20.68 -9.48 4.76
CA LEU A 59 19.65 -9.47 3.71
C LEU A 59 18.30 -10.01 4.18
N MET A 60 18.30 -10.96 5.11
CA MET A 60 17.06 -11.52 5.67
C MET A 60 16.37 -10.60 6.67
N LEU A 61 17.13 -9.76 7.39
CA LEU A 61 16.61 -8.86 8.43
C LEU A 61 15.52 -7.89 7.93
N PRO A 62 15.68 -7.18 6.79
CA PRO A 62 14.64 -6.31 6.25
C PRO A 62 13.35 -7.09 5.96
N ALA A 63 13.44 -8.25 5.32
CA ALA A 63 12.30 -9.10 5.02
C ALA A 63 11.60 -9.52 6.32
N PHE A 64 12.36 -9.98 7.32
CA PHE A 64 11.81 -10.35 8.62
C PHE A 64 11.09 -9.19 9.33
N LEU A 65 11.64 -7.97 9.25
CA LEU A 65 10.96 -6.78 9.76
C LEU A 65 9.64 -6.50 9.03
N PHE A 66 9.58 -6.69 7.70
CA PHE A 66 8.31 -6.62 6.96
C PHE A 66 7.28 -7.66 7.42
N ALA A 67 7.73 -8.85 7.85
CA ALA A 67 6.85 -9.89 8.38
C ALA A 67 6.28 -9.56 9.77
N MET A 68 7.11 -8.94 10.61
CA MET A 68 6.76 -8.63 12.00
C MET A 68 6.03 -7.29 12.14
N TYR A 69 6.19 -6.38 11.18
CA TYR A 69 5.66 -5.03 11.27
C TYR A 69 4.17 -5.00 10.94
N GLU A 70 3.37 -4.83 11.98
CA GLU A 70 1.97 -4.45 11.91
C GLU A 70 1.82 -3.07 12.59
N LYS A 71 1.41 -2.05 11.85
CA LYS A 71 1.02 -0.75 12.42
C LYS A 71 -0.48 -0.76 12.60
N ASP A 72 -0.95 -0.59 13.83
CA ASP A 72 -2.38 -0.44 14.15
C ASP A 72 -3.28 -1.58 13.62
N GLY A 73 -2.72 -2.80 13.49
CA GLY A 73 -3.41 -3.97 12.92
C GLY A 73 -3.42 -4.04 11.39
N LEU A 74 -2.84 -3.04 10.71
CA LEU A 74 -2.70 -2.99 9.26
C LEU A 74 -1.28 -3.47 8.84
N PRO A 75 -1.18 -4.43 7.90
CA PRO A 75 0.10 -4.78 7.28
C PRO A 75 0.66 -3.63 6.44
N LEU A 76 1.99 -3.60 6.30
CA LEU A 76 2.69 -2.66 5.43
C LEU A 76 2.23 -2.68 3.98
N GLU A 77 1.83 -3.84 3.45
CA GLU A 77 1.30 -3.95 2.09
C GLU A 77 0.08 -3.04 1.87
N ILE A 78 -0.83 -3.00 2.85
CA ILE A 78 -2.03 -2.17 2.78
C ILE A 78 -1.68 -0.70 2.97
N VAL A 79 -0.77 -0.40 3.90
CA VAL A 79 -0.28 0.97 4.10
C VAL A 79 0.38 1.50 2.83
N LEU A 80 1.22 0.68 2.18
CA LEU A 80 1.91 1.04 0.95
C LEU A 80 0.92 1.20 -0.22
N LYS A 81 -0.05 0.29 -0.36
CA LYS A 81 -1.11 0.41 -1.35
C LYS A 81 -1.93 1.70 -1.16
N ASN A 82 -2.24 2.05 0.09
CA ASN A 82 -2.94 3.28 0.40
C ASN A 82 -2.08 4.51 0.06
N MET A 83 -0.80 4.47 0.38
CA MET A 83 0.15 5.53 0.05
C MET A 83 0.26 5.73 -1.47
N ILE A 84 0.36 4.65 -2.24
CA ILE A 84 0.42 4.69 -3.70
C ILE A 84 -0.90 5.21 -4.27
N THR A 85 -2.03 4.76 -3.73
CA THR A 85 -3.36 5.17 -4.20
C THR A 85 -3.54 6.69 -4.06
N VAL A 86 -3.15 7.25 -2.92
CA VAL A 86 -3.27 8.69 -2.65
C VAL A 86 -2.24 9.50 -3.45
N LYS A 87 -1.03 8.98 -3.65
CA LYS A 87 0.04 9.71 -4.36
C LYS A 87 -0.07 9.63 -5.88
N PHE A 88 -0.51 8.52 -6.45
CA PHE A 88 -0.43 8.25 -7.89
C PHE A 88 -1.79 8.07 -8.57
N ILE A 89 -2.70 7.29 -7.98
CA ILE A 89 -3.94 6.88 -8.68
C ILE A 89 -5.05 7.93 -8.52
N ARG A 90 -5.22 8.43 -7.29
CA ARG A 90 -6.32 9.33 -6.92
C ARG A 90 -5.72 10.60 -6.29
N PRO A 91 -5.33 11.58 -7.12
CA PRO A 91 -4.79 12.84 -6.61
C PRO A 91 -5.79 13.49 -5.65
N PRO A 92 -5.31 14.15 -4.58
CA PRO A 92 -6.17 14.67 -3.51
C PRO A 92 -7.11 15.78 -3.99
N VAL A 93 -6.72 16.52 -5.03
CA VAL A 93 -7.55 17.58 -5.60
C VAL A 93 -8.53 16.98 -6.61
N ARG A 94 -9.75 16.70 -6.15
CA ARG A 94 -10.87 16.38 -7.04
C ARG A 94 -11.31 17.68 -7.72
N LYS A 95 -11.07 17.82 -9.02
CA LYS A 95 -11.69 18.90 -9.80
C LYS A 95 -13.18 18.58 -9.91
N TYR A 96 -14.02 19.43 -9.31
CA TYR A 96 -15.46 19.30 -9.43
C TYR A 96 -15.86 19.89 -10.78
N GLU A 97 -16.13 19.03 -11.76
CA GLU A 97 -16.68 19.44 -13.05
C GLU A 97 -18.20 19.35 -12.97
N VAL A 98 -18.85 20.52 -13.04
CA VAL A 98 -20.31 20.61 -13.12
C VAL A 98 -20.70 20.80 -14.57
N GLU A 99 -21.45 19.86 -15.13
CA GLU A 99 -22.10 20.06 -16.42
C GLU A 99 -23.37 20.91 -16.23
N ASN A 100 -23.20 22.23 -16.14
CA ASN A 100 -24.34 23.15 -16.11
C ASN A 100 -25.06 23.18 -17.46
N LEU A 101 -26.20 22.48 -17.56
CA LEU A 101 -27.11 22.52 -18.72
C LEU A 101 -27.57 23.96 -19.06
N TYR A 102 -27.59 24.86 -18.07
CA TYR A 102 -27.99 26.26 -18.23
C TYR A 102 -26.93 27.14 -18.91
N GLU A 103 -25.64 26.79 -18.83
CA GLU A 103 -24.57 27.50 -19.56
C GLU A 103 -24.62 27.16 -21.05
N LYS A 104 -24.89 25.90 -21.40
CA LYS A 104 -25.04 25.43 -22.80
C LYS A 104 -26.23 26.12 -23.51
N LYS A 105 -27.34 26.40 -22.81
CA LYS A 105 -28.52 27.06 -23.40
C LYS A 105 -28.30 28.53 -23.77
N LYS A 106 -27.39 29.25 -23.11
CA LYS A 106 -27.12 30.68 -23.40
C LYS A 106 -26.45 30.89 -24.76
N PHE A 107 -25.70 29.91 -25.27
CA PHE A 107 -25.12 29.96 -26.62
C PHE A 107 -26.17 29.80 -27.73
N VAL A 108 -27.25 29.06 -27.47
CA VAL A 108 -28.33 28.82 -28.45
C VAL A 108 -29.31 30.00 -28.51
N THR A 109 -29.37 30.86 -27.49
CA THR A 109 -30.34 31.98 -27.41
C THR A 109 -29.79 33.37 -27.74
N LYS A 110 -28.53 33.51 -28.17
CA LYS A 110 -27.98 34.82 -28.60
C LYS A 110 -27.74 34.89 -30.11
N ALA A 111 -28.84 34.90 -30.85
CA ALA A 111 -28.93 35.50 -32.18
C ALA A 111 -30.11 36.48 -32.22
N LYS A 112 -29.94 37.64 -31.55
CA LYS A 112 -30.63 38.91 -31.84
C LYS A 112 -29.98 40.02 -31.00
N GLY A 113 -29.04 40.73 -31.61
CA GLY A 113 -28.55 42.05 -31.19
C GLY A 113 -27.60 42.07 -29.97
N GLY A 114 -26.35 42.50 -30.19
CA GLY A 114 -25.48 43.01 -29.13
C GLY A 114 -24.14 42.30 -28.99
N THR A 115 -23.08 43.02 -29.35
CA THR A 115 -21.65 42.67 -29.21
C THR A 115 -21.31 42.15 -27.81
N ALA A 116 -20.87 40.89 -27.71
CA ALA A 116 -20.36 40.31 -26.48
C ALA A 116 -18.84 40.50 -26.39
N HIS A 117 -18.41 41.48 -25.60
CA HIS A 117 -17.01 41.68 -25.23
C HIS A 117 -16.60 40.65 -24.17
N GLY A 118 -15.97 39.54 -24.60
CA GLY A 118 -15.41 38.55 -23.70
C GLY A 118 -14.05 38.97 -23.16
N LYS A 119 -13.98 39.49 -21.93
CA LYS A 119 -12.70 39.67 -21.24
C LYS A 119 -12.11 38.30 -20.88
N LYS A 120 -11.03 37.90 -21.57
CA LYS A 120 -10.15 36.80 -21.16
C LYS A 120 -9.47 37.16 -19.84
N LYS A 121 -9.80 36.45 -18.76
CA LYS A 121 -9.07 36.53 -17.49
C LYS A 121 -7.80 35.68 -17.60
N LYS A 122 -6.63 36.32 -17.42
CA LYS A 122 -5.29 35.71 -17.48
C LYS A 122 -5.07 34.75 -16.31
N ARG A 123 -4.40 33.64 -16.68
CA ARG A 123 -3.56 32.68 -15.92
C ARG A 123 -3.66 32.65 -14.40
#